data_AF-U2D989-F1
#
_entry.id   AF-U2D989-F1
#
_cell.length_a   1.000
_cell.length_b   1.000
_cell.length_c   1.000
_cell.angle_alpha   90.00
_cell.angle_beta   90.00
_cell.angle_gamma   90.00
#
_symmetry.space_group_name_H-M   'P 1'
#
loop_
_entity.id
_entity.type
_entity.pdbx_description
1 polymer ?
#
loop_
_entity_poly.entity_id
_entity_poly.type
_entity_poly.pdbx_seq_one_letter_code
_entity_poly.pdbx_strand_id
1 'polypeptide(L)'
;MFRVKGEIMKKSFFAILICTFTFMLLCGCENPMKAKKDVIMEDVKLVSVNGSIRYDNIQYGFTFSLPEDWSGYKILTKRWEGLSLGQQTGEKITETGPIILIRHPQWTAENPRQDIPIMIFTKKQWASLQKDEFHIGAAPIGPSKLGENKDYVFALPARYNFSFLPGYEEVESILKNNPLKATENTPK
;
A
#
# COMPACT_ATOMS: atom_id res chain seq x y z
N MET A 1 10.66 39.72 46.62
CA MET A 1 9.58 39.37 47.58
C MET A 1 8.26 39.54 46.86
N PHE A 2 7.76 38.50 46.19
CA PHE A 2 6.44 38.52 45.53
C PHE A 2 5.61 37.40 46.13
N ARG A 3 4.53 37.79 46.80
CA ARG A 3 3.52 36.93 47.40
C ARG A 3 2.20 37.29 46.74
N VAL A 4 1.65 36.37 45.96
CA VAL A 4 0.20 36.32 45.72
C VAL A 4 -0.21 34.87 45.90
N LYS A 5 -0.88 34.61 47.03
CA LYS A 5 -1.59 33.37 47.33
C LYS A 5 -2.93 33.43 46.58
N GLY A 6 -3.18 32.49 45.68
CA GLY A 6 -4.52 32.22 45.16
C GLY A 6 -5.27 31.34 46.16
N GLU A 7 -6.43 31.82 46.59
CA GLU A 7 -7.28 31.22 47.62
C GLU A 7 -8.02 29.95 47.18
N ILE A 8 -8.30 29.15 48.20
CA ILE A 8 -9.09 27.91 48.24
C ILE A 8 -10.55 28.27 48.57
N MET A 9 -11.46 27.33 48.25
CA MET A 9 -12.77 27.05 48.90
C MET A 9 -14.00 27.66 48.17
N LYS A 10 -15.07 26.92 47.83
CA LYS A 10 -16.05 26.19 48.67
C LYS A 10 -16.95 25.32 47.76
N LYS A 11 -17.05 24.00 47.95
CA LYS A 11 -18.07 23.22 48.71
C LYS A 11 -19.54 23.34 48.25
N SER A 12 -20.05 22.20 47.75
CA SER A 12 -21.40 21.58 47.89
C SER A 12 -22.66 22.31 47.40
N PHE A 13 -23.53 21.63 46.64
CA PHE A 13 -24.68 20.86 47.15
C PHE A 13 -25.46 20.14 46.01
N PHE A 14 -26.15 19.06 46.42
CA PHE A 14 -26.96 18.08 45.70
C PHE A 14 -28.07 18.64 44.80
N ALA A 15 -28.39 17.91 43.71
CA ALA A 15 -29.77 17.66 43.27
C ALA A 15 -29.84 16.39 42.41
N ILE A 16 -30.25 15.29 43.04
CA ILE A 16 -30.66 14.03 42.42
C ILE A 16 -32.12 14.20 42.01
N LEU A 17 -32.45 14.11 40.72
CA LEU A 17 -33.83 13.99 40.25
C LEU A 17 -34.03 12.62 39.61
N ILE A 18 -34.63 11.74 40.41
CA ILE A 18 -35.11 10.41 40.05
C ILE A 18 -36.42 10.60 39.28
N CYS A 19 -36.43 10.28 37.98
CA CYS A 19 -37.66 10.08 37.22
C CYS A 19 -37.90 8.58 37.07
N THR A 20 -38.63 8.01 38.02
CA THR A 20 -39.26 6.69 37.88
C THR A 20 -40.44 6.82 36.92
N PHE A 21 -40.30 6.31 35.71
CA PHE A 21 -41.42 6.08 34.79
C PHE A 21 -41.61 4.58 34.62
N THR A 22 -42.38 3.98 35.53
CA THR A 22 -42.91 2.62 35.39
C THR A 22 -44.25 2.68 34.67
N PHE A 23 -44.33 2.19 33.43
CA PHE A 23 -45.60 1.74 32.86
C PHE A 23 -45.40 0.59 31.85
N MET A 24 -45.78 -0.60 32.32
CA MET A 24 -46.63 -1.59 31.66
C MET A 24 -46.12 -2.41 30.43
N LEU A 25 -45.77 -3.67 30.76
CA LEU A 25 -46.16 -4.94 30.14
C LEU A 25 -46.45 -5.02 28.62
N LEU A 26 -45.58 -5.80 27.95
CA LEU A 26 -45.86 -6.95 27.08
C LEU A 26 -47.05 -6.86 26.11
N CYS A 27 -46.74 -6.67 24.83
CA CYS A 27 -47.41 -7.38 23.75
C CYS A 27 -46.33 -7.85 22.76
N GLY A 28 -46.12 -9.17 22.71
CA GLY A 28 -45.27 -9.80 21.72
C GLY A 28 -46.00 -9.92 20.38
N CYS A 29 -45.26 -9.69 19.30
CA CYS A 29 -45.31 -10.39 18.01
C CYS A 29 -44.40 -9.61 17.04
N GLU A 30 -43.12 -9.96 16.96
CA GLU A 30 -42.29 -9.53 15.82
C GLU A 30 -41.82 -10.74 15.04
N ASN A 31 -42.43 -10.93 13.87
CA ASN A 31 -41.97 -11.84 12.83
C ASN A 31 -40.61 -11.35 12.30
N PRO A 32 -39.66 -12.25 12.01
CA PRO A 32 -38.39 -11.86 11.41
C PRO A 32 -38.63 -11.65 9.91
N MET A 33 -38.66 -10.39 9.47
CA MET A 33 -38.75 -10.08 8.04
C MET A 33 -37.64 -9.12 7.61
N LYS A 34 -36.60 -9.75 7.05
CA LYS A 34 -35.95 -9.41 5.78
C LYS A 34 -35.24 -8.04 5.66
N ALA A 35 -33.93 -8.16 5.48
CA ALA A 35 -32.95 -7.19 5.02
C ALA A 35 -33.46 -6.01 4.16
N LYS A 36 -32.91 -4.82 4.44
CA LYS A 36 -32.65 -3.80 3.42
C LYS A 36 -31.27 -3.19 3.65
N LYS A 37 -30.34 -3.55 2.78
CA LYS A 37 -28.99 -3.01 2.64
C LYS A 37 -29.08 -1.95 1.55
N ASP A 38 -28.83 -0.68 1.87
CA ASP A 38 -28.56 0.38 0.90
C ASP A 38 -27.80 1.54 1.57
N VAL A 39 -26.46 1.48 1.54
CA VAL A 39 -25.62 2.68 1.38
C VAL A 39 -24.48 2.30 0.44
N ILE A 40 -24.39 3.03 -0.66
CA ILE A 40 -23.41 2.93 -1.73
C ILE A 40 -22.16 3.69 -1.29
N MET A 41 -20.99 3.06 -1.35
CA MET A 41 -19.69 3.71 -1.50
C MET A 41 -18.90 2.95 -2.56
N GLU A 42 -18.29 3.72 -3.46
CA GLU A 42 -17.75 3.30 -4.76
C GLU A 42 -16.57 2.31 -4.68
N ASP A 43 -16.67 1.31 -5.55
CA ASP A 43 -15.72 0.29 -6.04
C ASP A 43 -14.32 0.15 -5.42
N VAL A 44 -14.20 -0.80 -4.48
CA VAL A 44 -13.07 -1.75 -4.47
C VAL A 44 -13.66 -3.17 -4.45
N LYS A 45 -13.69 -3.83 -5.61
CA LYS A 45 -14.16 -5.21 -5.72
C LYS A 45 -13.04 -6.17 -5.32
N LEU A 46 -12.92 -6.47 -4.03
CA LEU A 46 -12.09 -7.57 -3.54
C LEU A 46 -12.74 -8.90 -3.94
N VAL A 47 -12.19 -9.57 -4.94
CA VAL A 47 -12.58 -10.94 -5.30
C VAL A 47 -11.52 -11.88 -4.71
N SER A 48 -11.82 -12.52 -3.59
CA SER A 48 -11.03 -13.64 -3.08
C SER A 48 -11.37 -14.88 -3.90
N VAL A 49 -10.40 -15.37 -4.68
CA VAL A 49 -10.49 -16.68 -5.35
C VAL A 49 -9.35 -17.51 -4.79
N ASN A 50 -9.69 -18.58 -4.07
CA ASN A 50 -8.74 -19.56 -3.50
C ASN A 50 -7.68 -18.99 -2.55
N GLY A 51 -8.07 -18.23 -1.51
CA GLY A 51 -7.13 -17.74 -0.48
C GLY A 51 -6.06 -16.78 -1.03
N SER A 52 -6.33 -16.20 -2.21
CA SER A 52 -5.48 -15.20 -2.84
C SER A 52 -6.28 -13.94 -3.14
N ILE A 53 -5.63 -12.79 -2.92
CA ILE A 53 -6.14 -11.45 -3.18
C ILE A 53 -5.47 -10.96 -4.45
N ARG A 54 -6.25 -10.31 -5.31
CA ARG A 54 -5.73 -9.76 -6.56
C ARG A 54 -5.71 -8.24 -6.51
N TYR A 55 -4.54 -7.67 -6.76
CA TYR A 55 -4.35 -6.26 -7.05
C TYR A 55 -4.39 -6.03 -8.56
N ASP A 56 -5.29 -5.18 -9.04
CA ASP A 56 -5.34 -4.76 -10.44
C ASP A 56 -4.78 -3.34 -10.58
N ASN A 57 -3.72 -3.17 -11.38
CA ASN A 57 -3.21 -1.87 -11.80
C ASN A 57 -3.62 -1.62 -13.25
N ILE A 58 -4.77 -0.98 -13.42
CA ILE A 58 -5.34 -0.65 -14.74
C ILE A 58 -4.49 0.40 -15.46
N GLN A 59 -3.85 1.31 -14.73
CA GLN A 59 -3.04 2.39 -15.31
C GLN A 59 -1.85 1.87 -16.12
N TYR A 60 -1.16 0.86 -15.60
CA TYR A 60 0.04 0.31 -16.23
C TYR A 60 -0.18 -1.07 -16.87
N GLY A 61 -1.34 -1.69 -16.65
CA GLY A 61 -1.71 -2.93 -17.32
C GLY A 61 -1.05 -4.15 -16.72
N PHE A 62 -1.23 -4.35 -15.43
CA PHE A 62 -0.85 -5.60 -14.78
C PHE A 62 -1.77 -5.95 -13.63
N THR A 63 -1.67 -7.20 -13.20
CA THR A 63 -2.32 -7.76 -12.03
C THR A 63 -1.25 -8.36 -11.15
N PHE A 64 -1.46 -8.37 -9.83
CA PHE A 64 -0.54 -8.94 -8.87
C PHE A 64 -1.31 -9.80 -7.88
N SER A 65 -0.95 -11.07 -7.77
CA SER A 65 -1.56 -12.00 -6.82
C SER A 65 -0.85 -11.94 -5.48
N LEU A 66 -1.62 -11.77 -4.41
CA LEU A 66 -1.17 -11.69 -3.02
C LEU A 66 -1.82 -12.81 -2.21
N PRO A 67 -1.18 -13.30 -1.14
CA PRO A 67 -1.83 -14.21 -0.20
C PRO A 67 -2.89 -13.49 0.64
N GLU A 68 -3.79 -14.25 1.27
CA GLU A 68 -4.93 -13.72 2.02
C GLU A 68 -4.52 -12.85 3.24
N ASP A 69 -3.38 -13.15 3.86
CA ASP A 69 -2.81 -12.39 4.98
C ASP A 69 -2.31 -10.98 4.56
N TRP A 70 -2.20 -10.70 3.26
CA TRP A 70 -2.00 -9.36 2.73
C TRP A 70 -3.28 -8.52 2.65
N SER A 71 -4.42 -9.04 3.11
CA SER A 71 -5.66 -8.28 3.19
C SER A 71 -5.47 -6.97 3.96
N GLY A 72 -5.91 -5.86 3.36
CA GLY A 72 -5.68 -4.52 3.89
C GLY A 72 -4.35 -3.87 3.49
N TYR A 73 -3.62 -4.44 2.52
CA TYR A 73 -2.47 -3.78 1.90
C TYR A 73 -2.84 -2.39 1.37
N LYS A 74 -1.84 -1.51 1.27
CA LYS A 74 -2.01 -0.16 0.71
C LYS A 74 -1.14 0.01 -0.53
N ILE A 75 -1.52 0.88 -1.44
CA ILE A 75 -0.69 1.23 -2.59
C ILE A 75 -0.08 2.61 -2.37
N LEU A 76 1.25 2.70 -2.41
CA LEU A 76 1.95 3.96 -2.53
C LEU A 76 2.66 4.07 -3.87
N THR A 77 2.86 5.32 -4.31
CA THR A 77 3.68 5.62 -5.49
C THR A 77 4.90 6.43 -5.07
N LYS A 78 6.07 6.00 -5.51
CA LYS A 78 7.35 6.73 -5.43
C LYS A 78 7.92 6.91 -6.84
N ARG A 79 9.11 7.48 -6.93
CA ARG A 79 9.85 7.69 -8.18
C ARG A 79 11.24 7.07 -8.07
N TRP A 80 11.69 6.40 -9.13
CA TRP A 80 13.09 6.06 -9.33
C TRP A 80 13.77 7.09 -10.22
N GLU A 81 15.08 7.25 -10.06
CA GLU A 81 15.92 8.17 -10.80
C GLU A 81 17.02 7.39 -11.51
N GLY A 82 17.18 7.63 -12.81
CA GLY A 82 18.25 7.12 -13.64
C GLY A 82 19.32 8.18 -13.81
N LEU A 83 20.57 7.79 -13.61
CA LEU A 83 21.73 8.68 -13.52
C LEU A 83 22.65 8.50 -14.73
N SER A 84 23.19 9.59 -15.26
CA SER A 84 24.12 9.57 -16.39
C SER A 84 25.43 8.86 -16.08
N LEU A 85 25.99 8.17 -17.07
CA LEU A 85 27.38 7.70 -17.02
C LEU A 85 28.36 8.87 -17.24
N GLY A 86 29.17 9.22 -16.24
CA GLY A 86 30.24 10.21 -16.42
C GLY A 86 30.83 10.78 -15.12
N GLN A 87 32.12 10.53 -14.91
CA GLN A 87 32.92 11.16 -13.85
C GLN A 87 33.49 12.48 -14.38
N GLN A 88 32.92 13.63 -14.00
CA GLN A 88 33.67 14.90 -13.92
C GLN A 88 32.87 16.03 -13.26
N THR A 89 31.53 16.03 -13.29
CA THR A 89 30.71 17.05 -12.60
C THR A 89 29.37 16.48 -12.13
N GLY A 90 29.38 15.58 -11.15
CA GLY A 90 28.16 15.07 -10.51
C GLY A 90 27.29 14.18 -11.41
N GLU A 91 26.67 13.17 -10.82
CA GLU A 91 25.67 12.36 -11.52
C GLU A 91 24.42 13.21 -11.78
N LYS A 92 24.02 13.34 -13.04
CA LYS A 92 22.79 14.05 -13.42
C LYS A 92 21.66 13.04 -13.60
N ILE A 93 20.49 13.38 -13.07
CA ILE A 93 19.25 12.65 -13.36
C ILE A 93 18.90 12.84 -14.83
N THR A 94 18.94 11.76 -15.60
CA THR A 94 18.61 11.71 -17.03
C THR A 94 17.27 11.03 -17.30
N GLU A 95 16.85 10.13 -16.41
CA GLU A 95 15.63 9.37 -16.55
C GLU A 95 14.88 9.31 -15.21
N THR A 96 13.56 9.17 -15.26
CA THR A 96 12.76 8.90 -14.07
C THR A 96 11.59 7.99 -14.40
N GLY A 97 11.05 7.32 -13.39
CA GLY A 97 9.80 6.59 -13.55
C GLY A 97 9.14 6.20 -12.24
N PRO A 98 7.94 5.62 -12.30
CA PRO A 98 7.18 5.24 -11.12
C PRO A 98 7.77 4.02 -10.42
N ILE A 99 7.69 4.01 -9.09
CA ILE A 99 7.75 2.80 -8.28
C ILE A 99 6.40 2.65 -7.59
N ILE A 100 5.70 1.56 -7.86
CA ILE A 100 4.51 1.16 -7.11
C ILE A 100 4.98 0.33 -5.91
N LEU A 101 4.56 0.71 -4.70
CA LEU A 101 4.79 -0.06 -3.48
C LEU A 101 3.48 -0.68 -3.03
N ILE A 102 3.42 -2.00 -3.03
CA ILE A 102 2.37 -2.74 -2.32
C ILE A 102 2.83 -2.79 -0.85
N ARG A 103 2.24 -1.94 -0.02
CA ARG A 103 2.59 -1.83 1.39
C ARG A 103 2.00 -2.99 2.17
N HIS A 104 2.88 -3.65 2.93
CA HIS A 104 2.50 -4.68 3.88
C HIS A 104 1.42 -4.16 4.85
N PRO A 105 0.31 -4.90 5.09
CA PRO A 105 -0.82 -4.41 5.90
C PRO A 105 -0.43 -4.05 7.34
N GLN A 106 0.49 -4.81 7.92
CA GLN A 106 1.02 -4.58 9.27
C GLN A 106 2.19 -3.56 9.35
N TRP A 107 2.50 -2.82 8.28
CA TRP A 107 3.56 -1.83 8.30
C TRP A 107 3.22 -0.64 9.21
N THR A 108 4.16 -0.24 10.07
CA THR A 108 4.10 1.05 10.79
C THR A 108 5.44 1.79 10.72
N ALA A 109 5.48 3.05 11.14
CA ALA A 109 6.73 3.82 11.16
C ALA A 109 7.71 3.29 12.21
N GLU A 110 7.19 2.80 13.33
CA GLU A 110 7.94 2.23 14.45
C GLU A 110 8.40 0.79 14.17
N ASN A 111 7.62 0.05 13.38
CA ASN A 111 7.91 -1.32 12.97
C ASN A 111 7.73 -1.47 11.45
N PRO A 112 8.70 -0.96 10.66
CA PRO A 112 8.63 -1.05 9.21
C PRO A 112 8.75 -2.51 8.78
N ARG A 113 7.83 -2.93 7.91
CA ARG A 113 7.88 -4.23 7.23
C ARG A 113 8.29 -4.08 5.78
N GLN A 114 8.73 -5.16 5.16
CA GLN A 114 9.10 -5.15 3.75
C GLN A 114 7.87 -4.93 2.86
N ASP A 115 7.87 -3.83 2.11
CA ASP A 115 6.92 -3.61 1.01
C ASP A 115 7.33 -4.44 -0.22
N ILE A 116 6.40 -4.67 -1.15
CA ILE A 116 6.71 -5.21 -2.49
C ILE A 116 6.83 -4.05 -3.49
N PRO A 117 8.05 -3.68 -3.92
CA PRO A 117 8.25 -2.65 -4.92
C PRO A 117 8.17 -3.19 -6.35
N ILE A 118 7.48 -2.44 -7.22
CA ILE A 118 7.39 -2.70 -8.66
C ILE A 118 7.77 -1.41 -9.38
N MET A 119 8.94 -1.41 -10.01
CA MET A 119 9.38 -0.35 -10.90
C MET A 119 8.68 -0.47 -12.24
N ILE A 120 8.20 0.65 -12.75
CA ILE A 120 7.58 0.73 -14.07
C ILE A 120 8.57 1.42 -15.01
N PHE A 121 8.85 0.76 -16.13
CA PHE A 121 9.69 1.28 -17.21
C PHE A 121 8.91 1.32 -18.50
N THR A 122 9.08 2.36 -19.31
CA THR A 122 8.73 2.27 -20.74
C THR A 122 9.67 1.29 -21.44
N LYS A 123 9.26 0.74 -22.60
CA LYS A 123 10.13 -0.10 -23.43
C LYS A 123 11.48 0.56 -23.75
N LYS A 124 11.45 1.86 -24.06
CA LYS A 124 12.66 2.64 -24.36
C LYS A 124 13.57 2.73 -23.14
N GLN A 125 13.03 3.10 -21.97
CA GLN A 125 13.82 3.19 -20.75
C GLN A 125 14.44 1.85 -20.35
N TRP A 126 13.68 0.76 -20.45
CA TRP A 126 14.23 -0.57 -20.18
C TRP A 126 15.37 -0.92 -21.15
N ALA A 127 15.19 -0.69 -22.45
CA ALA A 127 16.23 -0.95 -23.44
C ALA A 127 17.50 -0.11 -23.20
N SER A 128 17.36 1.17 -22.84
CA SER A 128 18.47 2.05 -22.48
C SER A 128 19.19 1.58 -21.21
N LEU A 129 18.44 1.15 -20.19
CA LEU A 129 19.01 0.58 -18.97
C LEU A 129 19.81 -0.69 -19.26
N GLN A 130 19.34 -1.57 -20.15
CA GLN A 130 20.06 -2.80 -20.53
C GLN A 130 21.32 -2.54 -21.37
N LYS A 131 21.45 -1.34 -21.94
CA LYS A 131 22.65 -0.90 -22.68
C LYS A 131 23.59 -0.07 -21.81
N ASP A 132 23.33 -0.01 -20.51
CA ASP A 132 24.04 0.82 -19.55
C ASP A 132 24.05 2.31 -19.96
N GLU A 133 23.05 2.80 -20.70
CA GLU A 133 23.00 4.23 -21.08
C GLU A 133 22.75 5.14 -19.85
N PHE A 134 22.23 4.56 -18.76
CA PHE A 134 22.11 5.14 -17.43
C PHE A 134 22.07 4.02 -16.38
N HIS A 135 22.34 4.36 -15.11
CA HIS A 135 22.22 3.43 -13.98
C HIS A 135 21.17 3.88 -12.96
N ILE A 136 20.68 2.95 -12.13
CA ILE A 136 19.73 3.24 -11.07
C ILE A 136 20.34 2.83 -9.73
N GLY A 137 20.62 3.84 -8.90
CA GLY A 137 21.31 3.66 -7.63
C GLY A 137 22.75 3.14 -7.81
N ALA A 138 23.45 2.93 -6.70
CA ALA A 138 24.86 2.53 -6.70
C ALA A 138 25.09 1.00 -6.72
N ALA A 139 24.03 0.20 -6.94
CA ALA A 139 24.16 -1.25 -6.90
C ALA A 139 24.89 -1.77 -8.15
N PRO A 140 25.79 -2.76 -8.03
CA PRO A 140 26.50 -3.35 -9.18
C PRO A 140 25.59 -4.29 -10.02
N ILE A 141 24.33 -4.43 -9.63
CA ILE A 141 23.32 -5.23 -10.30
C ILE A 141 22.09 -4.35 -10.53
N GLY A 142 21.47 -4.49 -11.70
CA GLY A 142 20.28 -3.73 -12.07
C GLY A 142 18.98 -4.36 -11.54
N PRO A 143 17.85 -3.65 -11.73
CA PRO A 143 16.51 -4.22 -11.53
C PRO A 143 16.30 -5.51 -12.33
N SER A 144 15.54 -6.45 -11.78
CA SER A 144 15.19 -7.71 -12.45
C SER A 144 13.77 -7.66 -13.03
N LYS A 145 13.56 -8.22 -14.22
CA LYS A 145 12.24 -8.21 -14.89
C LYS A 145 11.26 -9.14 -14.17
N LEU A 146 10.07 -8.62 -13.86
CA LEU A 146 8.92 -9.37 -13.33
C LEU A 146 7.92 -9.75 -14.43
N GLY A 147 7.81 -8.93 -15.47
CA GLY A 147 6.91 -9.14 -16.61
C GLY A 147 6.87 -7.92 -17.51
N GLU A 148 6.09 -7.98 -18.58
CA GLU A 148 5.91 -6.84 -19.50
C GLU A 148 4.61 -6.95 -20.30
N ASN A 149 4.09 -5.81 -20.75
CA ASN A 149 3.05 -5.72 -21.78
C ASN A 149 3.57 -4.92 -22.98
N LYS A 150 2.69 -4.48 -23.89
CA LYS A 150 3.09 -3.71 -25.07
C LYS A 150 3.80 -2.38 -24.76
N ASP A 151 3.43 -1.70 -23.67
CA ASP A 151 3.88 -0.34 -23.35
C ASP A 151 5.00 -0.32 -22.29
N TYR A 152 4.96 -1.25 -21.34
CA TYR A 152 5.75 -1.22 -20.13
C TYR A 152 6.50 -2.52 -19.84
N VAL A 153 7.61 -2.37 -19.12
CA VAL A 153 8.31 -3.44 -18.42
C VAL A 153 8.16 -3.21 -16.92
N PHE A 154 7.78 -4.27 -16.20
CA PHE A 154 7.66 -4.29 -14.75
C PHE A 154 8.90 -4.96 -14.18
N ALA A 155 9.54 -4.32 -13.22
CA ALA A 155 10.77 -4.83 -12.66
C ALA A 155 10.84 -4.67 -11.14
N LEU A 156 11.59 -5.54 -10.50
CA LEU A 156 11.91 -5.48 -9.09
C LEU A 156 13.21 -4.69 -8.92
N PRO A 157 13.28 -3.68 -8.03
CA PRO A 157 14.52 -2.97 -7.75
C PRO A 157 15.64 -3.92 -7.34
N ALA A 158 16.86 -3.57 -7.74
CA ALA A 158 18.04 -4.25 -7.26
C ALA A 158 18.09 -4.21 -5.73
N ARG A 159 18.37 -5.37 -5.11
CA ARG A 159 18.59 -5.47 -3.66
C ARG A 159 17.41 -4.90 -2.82
N TYR A 160 16.18 -5.04 -3.30
CA TYR A 160 14.98 -4.48 -2.67
C TYR A 160 14.76 -4.92 -1.20
N ASN A 161 15.34 -6.05 -0.81
CA ASN A 161 15.27 -6.66 0.52
C ASN A 161 16.60 -6.58 1.31
N PHE A 162 17.56 -5.77 0.88
CA PHE A 162 18.90 -5.70 1.51
C PHE A 162 18.90 -5.22 2.96
N SER A 163 17.86 -4.50 3.38
CA SER A 163 17.68 -4.07 4.76
C SER A 163 17.17 -5.19 5.68
N PHE A 164 16.82 -6.36 5.13
CA PHE A 164 16.28 -7.52 5.86
C PHE A 164 15.14 -7.13 6.83
N LEU A 165 14.25 -6.23 6.38
CA LEU A 165 13.10 -5.80 7.18
C LEU A 165 12.18 -6.99 7.48
N PRO A 166 11.49 -7.02 8.63
CA PRO A 166 10.50 -8.07 8.90
C PRO A 166 9.53 -8.25 7.73
N GLY A 167 9.28 -9.52 7.36
CA GLY A 167 8.46 -9.87 6.19
C GLY A 167 9.21 -9.98 4.87
N TYR A 168 10.55 -9.81 4.83
CA TYR A 168 11.27 -9.96 3.56
C TYR A 168 11.25 -11.39 3.00
N GLU A 169 11.31 -12.43 3.85
CA GLU A 169 11.20 -13.83 3.39
C GLU A 169 9.82 -14.14 2.80
N GLU A 170 8.79 -13.54 3.37
CA GLU A 170 7.43 -13.65 2.87
C GLU A 170 7.30 -12.99 1.49
N VAL A 171 7.87 -11.79 1.31
CA VAL A 171 7.91 -11.12 0.00
C VAL A 171 8.70 -11.94 -1.03
N GLU A 172 9.83 -12.51 -0.66
CA GLU A 172 10.59 -13.45 -1.51
C GLU A 172 9.74 -14.66 -1.93
N SER A 173 9.01 -15.25 -0.98
CA SER A 173 8.08 -16.36 -1.25
C SER A 173 6.97 -15.96 -2.25
N ILE A 174 6.37 -14.78 -2.06
CA ILE A 174 5.36 -14.23 -2.98
C ILE A 174 5.94 -14.07 -4.38
N LEU A 175 7.11 -13.43 -4.51
CA LEU A 175 7.74 -13.15 -5.80
C LEU A 175 8.19 -14.41 -6.53
N LYS A 176 8.65 -15.44 -5.80
CA LYS A 176 9.02 -16.75 -6.37
C LYS A 176 7.85 -17.44 -7.10
N ASN A 177 6.62 -17.13 -6.73
CA ASN A 177 5.41 -17.67 -7.36
C ASN A 177 4.99 -16.93 -8.64
N ASN A 178 5.82 -16.00 -9.16
CA ASN A 178 5.52 -15.18 -10.34
C ASN A 178 4.15 -14.49 -10.25
N PRO A 179 3.93 -13.66 -9.21
CA PRO A 179 2.61 -13.13 -8.85
C PRO A 179 2.10 -12.07 -9.84
N LEU A 180 3.02 -11.44 -10.59
CA LEU A 180 2.71 -10.41 -11.56
C LEU A 180 2.28 -11.05 -12.89
N LYS A 181 1.10 -10.69 -13.38
CA LYS A 181 0.65 -11.01 -14.73
C LYS A 181 0.35 -9.73 -15.48
N ALA A 182 1.06 -9.52 -16.57
CA ALA A 182 0.78 -8.43 -17.48
C ALA A 182 -0.60 -8.59 -18.11
N THR A 183 -1.31 -7.48 -18.26
CA THR A 183 -2.56 -7.42 -19.01
C THR A 183 -2.37 -6.45 -20.15
N GLU A 184 -2.98 -6.74 -21.29
CA GLU A 184 -3.06 -5.73 -22.33
C GLU A 184 -3.90 -4.57 -21.80
N ASN A 185 -3.26 -3.41 -21.68
CA ASN A 185 -3.99 -2.17 -21.53
C ASN A 185 -4.99 -2.14 -22.68
N THR A 186 -6.28 -2.14 -22.36
CA THR A 186 -7.29 -1.65 -23.29
C THR A 186 -7.70 -0.27 -22.75
N PRO A 187 -6.91 0.80 -22.98
CA PRO A 187 -7.47 2.12 -22.81
C PRO A 187 -8.52 2.29 -23.90
N LYS A 188 -9.77 2.53 -23.50
CA LYS A 188 -10.74 3.17 -24.38
C LYS A 188 -10.38 4.65 -24.54
#